data_AF-A0A1E3WMS7-F1
#
_entry.id   AF-A0A1E3WMS7-F1
#
_cell.length_a   1.000
_cell.length_b   1.000
_cell.length_c   1.000
_cell.angle_alpha   90.00
_cell.angle_beta   90.00
_cell.angle_gamma   90.00
#
_symmetry.space_group_name_H-M   'P 1'
#
loop_
_entity.id
_entity.type
_entity.pdbx_description
1 polymer ?
#
loop_
_entity_poly.entity_id
_entity_poly.type
_entity_poly.pdbx_seq_one_letter_code
_entity_poly.pdbx_strand_id
1 'polypeptide(L)'
;MKALWLFSLLYALLLSSAVKAESIASYPVGWQFWPIVKESILYPENSDLPLDTTLFAQETFRAYSWINNGEGTSLTIRVHPSKIKQYLNRGPYSDGPTVVAISEDPSIIWVTEHIGSEPIYGSYNRKGEDISHTHPTLKSDYCTSCHTSYKDICHHGVCSVFGSRLEK
;
A
#
# COMPACT_ATOMS: atom_id res chain seq x y z
N MET A 1 46.88 3.67 23.72
CA MET A 1 45.69 4.57 23.62
C MET A 1 45.18 4.72 22.19
N LYS A 2 46.00 5.05 21.18
CA LYS A 2 45.57 5.17 19.77
C LYS A 2 44.92 3.90 19.17
N ALA A 3 45.40 2.71 19.55
CA ALA A 3 44.85 1.43 19.07
C ALA A 3 43.44 1.12 19.61
N LEU A 4 43.09 1.55 20.82
CA LEU A 4 41.73 1.38 21.36
C LEU A 4 40.71 2.26 20.63
N TRP A 5 41.13 3.46 20.19
CA TRP A 5 40.30 4.36 19.41
C TRP A 5 39.97 3.81 18.02
N LEU A 6 40.95 3.16 17.36
CA LEU A 6 40.77 2.52 16.06
C LEU A 6 39.81 1.31 16.12
N PHE A 7 39.90 0.50 17.18
CA PHE A 7 38.97 -0.63 17.39
C PHE A 7 37.53 -0.17 17.69
N SER A 8 37.38 0.92 18.45
CA SER A 8 36.05 1.48 18.77
C SER A 8 35.37 2.09 17.53
N LEU A 9 36.15 2.70 16.63
CA LEU A 9 35.64 3.25 15.36
C LEU A 9 35.19 2.15 14.38
N LEU A 10 35.94 1.04 14.28
CA LEU A 10 35.57 -0.10 13.44
C LEU A 10 34.29 -0.80 13.93
N TYR A 11 34.09 -0.86 15.26
CA TYR A 11 32.89 -1.45 15.86
C TYR A 11 31.63 -0.61 15.60
N ALA A 12 31.74 0.72 15.59
CA ALA A 12 30.63 1.61 15.25
C ALA A 12 30.19 1.51 13.76
N LEU A 13 31.14 1.28 12.85
CA LEU A 13 30.85 1.06 11.42
C LEU A 13 30.14 -0.28 11.15
N LEU A 14 30.41 -1.31 11.96
CA LEU A 14 29.75 -2.63 11.86
C LEU A 14 28.31 -2.65 12.41
N LEU A 15 27.93 -1.65 13.23
CA LEU A 15 26.58 -1.47 13.76
C LEU A 15 25.66 -0.67 12.82
N SER A 16 26.16 -0.25 11.66
CA SER A 16 25.36 0.40 10.61
C SER A 16 24.56 -0.64 9.80
N SER A 17 23.76 -1.46 10.49
CA SER A 17 22.84 -2.38 9.86
C SER A 17 21.76 -1.62 9.09
N ALA A 18 21.54 -2.03 7.84
CA ALA A 18 20.69 -1.40 6.85
C ALA A 18 19.29 -1.06 7.38
N VAL A 19 18.97 0.24 7.45
CA VAL A 19 17.60 0.72 7.58
C VAL A 19 16.91 0.39 6.26
N LYS A 20 16.19 -0.74 6.21
CA LYS A 20 15.42 -1.22 5.05
C LYS A 20 13.93 -0.93 5.13
N ALA A 21 13.50 -0.13 6.11
CA ALA A 21 12.10 0.24 6.24
C ALA A 21 11.83 1.53 5.46
N GLU A 22 11.27 1.39 4.25
CA GLU A 22 10.76 2.53 3.46
C GLU A 22 9.24 2.70 3.66
N SER A 23 8.55 1.73 4.29
CA SER A 23 7.15 1.89 4.70
C SER A 23 7.05 2.89 5.87
N ILE A 24 6.14 3.85 5.75
CA ILE A 24 5.94 4.90 6.76
C ILE A 24 4.67 4.62 7.57
N ALA A 25 3.62 4.06 6.95
CA ALA A 25 2.42 3.61 7.63
C ALA A 25 2.69 2.38 8.49
N SER A 26 2.09 2.29 9.68
CA SER A 26 2.26 1.16 10.59
C SER A 26 1.49 -0.08 10.13
N TYR A 27 2.06 -1.27 10.27
CA TYR A 27 1.31 -2.52 10.04
C TYR A 27 0.18 -2.68 11.06
N PRO A 28 -1.11 -2.73 10.64
CA PRO A 28 -2.22 -2.69 11.57
C PRO A 28 -2.58 -4.06 12.15
N VAL A 29 -2.38 -4.27 13.45
CA VAL A 29 -2.78 -5.52 14.10
C VAL A 29 -4.29 -5.76 13.97
N GLY A 30 -4.69 -6.98 13.63
CA GLY A 30 -6.10 -7.39 13.55
C GLY A 30 -6.84 -6.95 12.29
N TRP A 31 -6.14 -6.46 11.26
CA TRP A 31 -6.75 -6.08 9.98
C TRP A 31 -7.54 -7.21 9.31
N GLN A 32 -7.22 -8.47 9.62
CA GLN A 32 -7.90 -9.65 9.10
C GLN A 32 -9.40 -9.67 9.46
N PHE A 33 -9.77 -8.99 10.56
CA PHE A 33 -11.15 -8.89 11.04
C PHE A 33 -11.88 -7.65 10.52
N TRP A 34 -11.20 -6.77 9.76
CA TRP A 34 -11.84 -5.59 9.19
C TRP A 34 -12.79 -5.97 8.06
N PRO A 35 -13.94 -5.27 7.91
CA PRO A 35 -14.89 -5.54 6.84
C PRO A 35 -14.24 -5.36 5.47
N ILE A 36 -14.54 -6.30 4.57
CA ILE A 36 -14.22 -6.18 3.15
C ILE A 36 -15.20 -5.19 2.53
N VAL A 37 -14.68 -4.20 1.83
CA VAL A 37 -15.47 -3.15 1.16
C VAL A 37 -15.39 -3.23 -0.36
N LYS A 38 -14.40 -3.96 -0.90
CA LYS A 38 -14.23 -4.17 -2.34
C LYS A 38 -13.39 -5.42 -2.60
N GLU A 39 -13.76 -6.14 -3.64
CA GLU A 39 -12.96 -7.21 -4.24
C GLU A 39 -12.80 -6.89 -5.73
N SER A 40 -11.62 -7.14 -6.27
CA SER A 40 -11.27 -6.89 -7.66
C SER A 40 -10.10 -7.78 -8.09
N ILE A 41 -9.63 -7.60 -9.32
CA ILE A 41 -8.52 -8.37 -9.90
C ILE A 41 -7.47 -7.38 -10.39
N LEU A 42 -6.21 -7.67 -10.10
CA LEU A 42 -5.06 -7.12 -10.83
C LEU A 42 -4.78 -8.06 -12.00
N TYR A 43 -4.92 -7.54 -13.20
CA TYR A 43 -4.84 -8.35 -14.42
C TYR A 43 -3.41 -8.86 -14.69
N PRO A 44 -3.28 -10.06 -15.29
CA PRO A 44 -2.01 -10.58 -15.79
C PRO A 44 -1.32 -9.62 -16.76
N GLU A 45 0.00 -9.63 -16.83
CA GLU A 45 0.81 -8.74 -17.70
C GLU A 45 0.48 -8.85 -19.19
N ASN A 46 0.04 -10.03 -19.64
CA ASN A 46 -0.29 -10.30 -21.04
C ASN A 46 -1.78 -10.06 -21.35
N SER A 47 -2.50 -9.37 -20.45
CA SER A 47 -3.91 -9.06 -20.66
C SER A 47 -4.08 -7.91 -21.66
N ASP A 48 -4.99 -8.11 -22.61
CA ASP A 48 -5.47 -7.02 -23.46
C ASP A 48 -6.40 -6.12 -22.64
N LEU A 49 -5.94 -4.89 -22.35
CA LEU A 49 -6.81 -3.88 -21.73
C LEU A 49 -7.85 -3.40 -22.75
N PRO A 50 -9.13 -3.25 -22.36
CA PRO A 50 -10.15 -2.64 -23.22
C PRO A 50 -9.71 -1.26 -23.75
N LEU A 51 -10.08 -0.94 -24.98
CA LEU A 51 -9.70 0.33 -25.63
C LEU A 51 -10.23 1.58 -24.88
N ASP A 52 -11.31 1.42 -24.12
CA ASP A 52 -11.94 2.45 -23.29
C ASP A 52 -11.41 2.48 -21.84
N THR A 53 -10.34 1.74 -21.54
CA THR A 53 -9.73 1.72 -20.20
C THR A 53 -9.27 3.12 -19.80
N THR A 54 -9.73 3.60 -18.64
CA THR A 54 -9.34 4.91 -18.10
C THR A 54 -7.82 5.00 -17.86
N LEU A 55 -7.25 6.21 -17.91
CA LEU A 55 -5.82 6.43 -17.65
C LEU A 55 -5.40 5.87 -16.28
N PHE A 56 -6.25 6.02 -15.26
CA PHE A 56 -5.99 5.46 -13.93
C PHE A 56 -5.92 3.92 -13.92
N ALA A 57 -6.81 3.26 -14.65
CA ALA A 57 -6.79 1.81 -14.78
C ALA A 57 -5.58 1.32 -15.59
N GLN A 58 -5.18 2.04 -16.65
CA GLN A 58 -3.95 1.76 -17.39
C GLN A 58 -2.70 1.91 -16.51
N GLU A 59 -2.64 2.94 -15.67
CA GLU A 59 -1.52 3.16 -14.77
C GLU A 59 -1.46 2.12 -13.66
N THR A 60 -2.62 1.76 -13.08
CA THR A 60 -2.73 0.68 -12.09
C THR A 60 -2.25 -0.65 -12.70
N PHE A 61 -2.64 -0.93 -13.94
CA PHE A 61 -2.15 -2.11 -14.67
C PHE A 61 -0.63 -2.09 -14.82
N ARG A 62 -0.06 -1.01 -15.38
CA ARG A 62 1.40 -0.87 -15.55
C ARG A 62 2.17 -1.01 -14.23
N ALA A 63 1.63 -0.46 -13.14
CA ALA A 63 2.27 -0.45 -11.84
C ALA A 63 2.33 -1.84 -11.18
N TYR A 64 1.35 -2.70 -11.45
CA TYR A 64 1.10 -3.89 -10.64
C TYR A 64 0.92 -5.19 -11.44
N SER A 65 0.99 -5.15 -12.77
CA SER A 65 0.86 -6.35 -13.60
C SER A 65 2.00 -7.36 -13.38
N TRP A 66 3.14 -6.94 -12.81
CA TRP A 66 4.26 -7.83 -12.46
C TRP A 66 3.97 -8.73 -11.24
N ILE A 67 2.97 -8.38 -10.42
CA ILE A 67 2.65 -9.14 -9.21
C ILE A 67 2.29 -10.57 -9.58
N ASN A 68 2.65 -11.51 -8.71
CA ASN A 68 2.49 -12.94 -8.94
C ASN A 68 3.17 -13.40 -10.25
N ASN A 69 4.39 -12.91 -10.49
CA ASN A 69 5.17 -13.22 -11.69
C ASN A 69 4.43 -12.96 -13.01
N GLY A 70 3.57 -11.93 -13.05
CA GLY A 70 2.82 -11.61 -14.26
C GLY A 70 1.48 -12.35 -14.41
N GLU A 71 1.15 -13.30 -13.53
CA GLU A 71 -0.04 -14.14 -13.64
C GLU A 71 -1.32 -13.47 -13.11
N GLY A 72 -1.19 -12.26 -12.55
CA GLY A 72 -2.30 -11.54 -11.91
C GLY A 72 -2.64 -12.08 -10.52
N THR A 73 -3.51 -11.37 -9.82
CA THR A 73 -3.93 -11.70 -8.45
C THR A 73 -5.28 -11.07 -8.14
N SER A 74 -6.03 -11.66 -7.22
CA SER A 74 -7.15 -10.96 -6.59
C SER A 74 -6.62 -9.82 -5.70
N LEU A 75 -7.42 -8.75 -5.62
CA LEU A 75 -7.20 -7.60 -4.75
C LEU A 75 -8.43 -7.40 -3.86
N THR A 76 -8.23 -7.59 -2.57
CA THR A 76 -9.25 -7.37 -1.53
C THR A 76 -8.96 -6.05 -0.83
N ILE A 77 -9.96 -5.20 -0.64
CA ILE A 77 -9.83 -3.96 0.15
C ILE A 77 -10.66 -4.09 1.43
N ARG A 78 -10.01 -3.83 2.56
CA ARG A 78 -10.62 -3.79 3.88
C ARG A 78 -10.44 -2.41 4.49
N VAL A 79 -11.43 -1.95 5.23
CA VAL A 79 -11.43 -0.63 5.87
C VAL A 79 -11.55 -0.81 7.37
N HIS A 80 -10.78 -0.06 8.13
CA HIS A 80 -10.87 -0.08 9.59
C HIS A 80 -12.33 0.21 10.03
N PRO A 81 -12.95 -0.59 10.92
CA PRO A 81 -14.38 -0.46 11.25
C PRO A 81 -14.82 0.95 11.65
N SER A 82 -13.99 1.67 12.42
CA SER A 82 -14.28 3.06 12.83
C SER A 82 -14.24 4.09 11.69
N LYS A 83 -13.69 3.73 10.52
CA LYS A 83 -13.50 4.60 9.35
C LYS A 83 -14.50 4.33 8.24
N ILE A 84 -15.38 3.33 8.37
CA ILE A 84 -16.33 2.94 7.31
C ILE A 84 -17.18 4.12 6.83
N LYS A 85 -17.70 4.92 7.77
CA LYS A 85 -18.49 6.12 7.40
C LYS A 85 -17.66 7.14 6.62
N GLN A 86 -16.38 7.34 7.00
CA GLN A 86 -15.47 8.23 6.29
C GLN A 86 -15.13 7.68 4.91
N TYR A 87 -14.95 6.36 4.78
CA TYR A 87 -14.72 5.70 3.50
C TYR A 87 -15.89 5.88 2.54
N LEU A 88 -17.12 5.67 2.99
CA LEU A 88 -18.34 5.89 2.20
C LEU A 88 -18.47 7.36 1.76
N ASN A 89 -18.04 8.30 2.61
CA ASN A 89 -18.05 9.73 2.31
C ASN A 89 -16.81 10.22 1.54
N ARG A 90 -15.87 9.33 1.19
CA ARG A 90 -14.60 9.67 0.50
C ARG A 90 -13.70 10.63 1.30
N GLY A 91 -13.71 10.46 2.62
CA GLY A 91 -12.97 11.26 3.60
C GLY A 91 -13.74 12.50 4.10
N PRO A 92 -13.06 13.42 4.80
CA PRO A 92 -11.69 13.29 5.31
C PRO A 92 -11.59 12.15 6.34
N TYR A 93 -10.40 11.57 6.46
CA TYR A 93 -10.12 10.51 7.42
C TYR A 93 -9.51 11.10 8.70
N SER A 94 -9.91 10.55 9.85
CA SER A 94 -9.25 10.86 11.11
C SER A 94 -7.98 10.01 11.24
N ASP A 95 -7.13 10.35 12.19
CA ASP A 95 -5.83 9.70 12.34
C ASP A 95 -5.93 8.19 12.67
N GLY A 96 -4.88 7.47 12.29
CA GLY A 96 -4.69 6.03 12.49
C GLY A 96 -4.94 5.17 11.23
N PRO A 97 -4.80 3.84 11.37
CA PRO A 97 -4.95 2.92 10.25
C PRO A 97 -6.34 3.03 9.61
N THR A 98 -6.36 3.07 8.27
CA THR A 98 -7.57 3.38 7.52
C THR A 98 -7.96 2.26 6.57
N VAL A 99 -7.04 1.85 5.69
CA VAL A 99 -7.28 0.83 4.67
C VAL A 99 -6.17 -0.19 4.67
N VAL A 100 -6.54 -1.44 4.48
CA VAL A 100 -5.63 -2.50 4.05
C VAL A 100 -6.12 -3.05 2.71
N ALA A 101 -5.28 -2.99 1.69
CA ALA A 101 -5.50 -3.76 0.46
C ALA A 101 -4.61 -5.01 0.49
N ILE A 102 -5.11 -6.12 -0.06
CA ILE A 102 -4.44 -7.40 -0.06
C ILE A 102 -4.38 -7.90 -1.49
N SER A 103 -3.17 -8.00 -2.05
CA SER A 103 -2.92 -8.82 -3.23
C SER A 103 -2.70 -10.25 -2.75
N GLU A 104 -3.71 -11.12 -2.89
CA GLU A 104 -3.74 -12.42 -2.20
C GLU A 104 -2.54 -13.32 -2.56
N ASP A 105 -2.07 -13.26 -3.81
CA ASP A 105 -0.90 -13.96 -4.31
C ASP A 105 0.10 -12.93 -4.84
N PRO A 106 1.31 -12.75 -4.27
CA PRO A 106 1.98 -13.54 -3.23
C PRO A 106 1.74 -13.01 -1.79
N SER A 107 0.54 -12.53 -1.48
CA SER A 107 0.16 -11.99 -0.16
C SER A 107 0.87 -10.68 0.22
N ILE A 108 0.79 -9.69 -0.68
CA ILE A 108 1.23 -8.31 -0.41
C ILE A 108 0.12 -7.56 0.33
N ILE A 109 0.48 -6.95 1.46
CA ILE A 109 -0.38 -6.15 2.32
C ILE A 109 -0.02 -4.67 2.13
N TRP A 110 -0.92 -3.94 1.48
CA TRP A 110 -0.79 -2.51 1.26
C TRP A 110 -1.55 -1.77 2.36
N VAL A 111 -0.90 -0.85 3.05
CA VAL A 111 -1.49 -0.13 4.18
C VAL A 111 -1.61 1.35 3.85
N THR A 112 -2.76 1.92 4.18
CA THR A 112 -2.95 3.37 4.27
C THR A 112 -3.31 3.72 5.71
N GLU A 113 -2.52 4.61 6.31
CA GLU A 113 -2.74 5.23 7.61
C GLU A 113 -2.87 6.74 7.43
N HIS A 114 -3.61 7.42 8.30
CA HIS A 114 -3.69 8.87 8.28
C HIS A 114 -3.04 9.47 9.53
N ILE A 115 -2.30 10.57 9.37
CA ILE A 115 -1.75 11.36 10.47
C ILE A 115 -1.96 12.84 10.14
N GLY A 116 -2.63 13.59 11.01
CA GLY A 116 -3.04 14.97 10.70
C GLY A 116 -3.96 15.05 9.48
N SER A 117 -4.80 14.04 9.25
CA SER A 117 -5.62 13.88 8.03
C SER A 117 -4.86 13.71 6.71
N GLU A 118 -3.52 13.60 6.75
CA GLU A 118 -2.69 13.29 5.58
C GLU A 118 -2.44 11.78 5.48
N PRO A 119 -2.55 11.18 4.29
CA PRO A 119 -2.30 9.76 4.10
C PRO A 119 -0.80 9.46 4.10
N ILE A 120 -0.43 8.36 4.76
CA ILE A 120 0.87 7.72 4.66
C ILE A 120 0.69 6.25 4.28
N TYR A 121 1.72 5.68 3.67
CA TYR A 121 1.64 4.37 3.01
C TYR A 121 2.69 3.40 3.52
N GLY A 122 2.42 2.10 3.35
CA GLY A 122 3.35 1.04 3.67
C GLY A 122 3.00 -0.26 2.94
N SER A 123 4.00 -1.10 2.75
CA SER A 123 3.90 -2.38 2.02
C SER A 123 4.54 -3.49 2.85
N TYR A 124 3.75 -4.48 3.20
CA TYR A 124 4.12 -5.55 4.12
C TYR A 124 3.79 -6.93 3.54
N ASN A 125 4.37 -7.97 4.12
CA ASN A 125 3.83 -9.32 3.98
C ASN A 125 2.84 -9.64 5.13
N ARG A 126 2.22 -10.83 5.12
CA ARG A 126 1.26 -11.26 6.17
C ARG A 126 1.86 -11.38 7.58
N LYS A 127 3.19 -11.47 7.71
CA LYS A 127 3.86 -11.49 9.01
C LYS A 127 4.08 -10.07 9.57
N GLY A 128 3.76 -9.04 8.79
CA GLY A 128 4.04 -7.65 9.14
C GLY A 128 5.48 -7.22 8.87
N GLU A 129 6.25 -8.01 8.11
CA GLU A 129 7.60 -7.63 7.68
C GLU A 129 7.49 -6.65 6.52
N ASP A 130 8.26 -5.56 6.57
CA ASP A 130 8.30 -4.54 5.52
C ASP A 130 8.94 -5.10 4.24
N ILE A 131 8.22 -5.01 3.13
CA ILE A 131 8.65 -5.47 1.80
C ILE A 131 8.77 -4.33 0.79
N SER A 132 8.64 -3.07 1.20
CA SER A 132 8.76 -1.88 0.35
C SER A 132 10.04 -1.84 -0.49
N HIS A 133 11.12 -2.42 0.03
CA HIS A 133 12.42 -2.51 -0.65
C HIS A 133 12.49 -3.56 -1.78
N THR A 134 11.47 -4.40 -1.93
CA THR A 134 11.51 -5.54 -2.88
C THR A 134 11.11 -5.17 -4.30
N HIS A 135 10.37 -4.07 -4.50
CA HIS A 135 10.01 -3.56 -5.83
C HIS A 135 9.74 -2.04 -5.77
N PRO A 136 10.12 -1.25 -6.79
CA PRO A 136 9.94 0.21 -6.78
C PRO A 136 8.50 0.69 -6.53
N THR A 137 7.50 -0.06 -7.00
CA THR A 137 6.08 0.29 -6.81
C THR A 137 5.54 -0.03 -5.42
N LEU A 138 6.33 -0.67 -4.55
CA LEU A 138 6.00 -0.93 -3.14
C LEU A 138 6.47 0.17 -2.20
N LYS A 139 7.22 1.16 -2.70
CA LYS A 139 7.74 2.27 -1.92
C LYS A 139 6.65 3.27 -1.57
N SER A 140 6.68 3.80 -0.35
CA SER A 140 5.72 4.81 0.12
C SER A 140 5.62 6.02 -0.83
N ASP A 141 6.75 6.49 -1.35
CA ASP A 141 6.80 7.64 -2.27
C ASP A 141 6.09 7.36 -3.60
N TYR A 142 6.14 6.12 -4.09
CA TYR A 142 5.41 5.72 -5.28
C TYR A 142 3.89 5.77 -5.03
N CYS A 143 3.45 5.25 -3.88
CA CYS A 143 2.06 5.31 -3.45
C CYS A 143 1.58 6.76 -3.34
N THR A 144 2.35 7.63 -2.67
CA THR A 144 2.06 9.06 -2.54
C THR A 144 1.95 9.74 -3.90
N SER A 145 2.91 9.50 -4.80
CA SER A 145 2.92 10.08 -6.14
C SER A 145 1.67 9.68 -6.93
N CYS A 146 1.33 8.38 -6.93
CA CYS A 146 0.15 7.87 -7.63
C CYS A 146 -1.15 8.45 -7.04
N HIS A 147 -1.35 8.34 -5.73
CA HIS A 147 -2.58 8.80 -5.08
C HIS A 147 -2.77 10.32 -5.17
N THR A 148 -1.67 11.09 -5.16
CA THR A 148 -1.71 12.55 -5.37
C THR A 148 -2.07 12.90 -6.82
N SER A 149 -1.47 12.20 -7.79
CA SER A 149 -1.72 12.43 -9.22
C SER A 149 -3.17 12.14 -9.60
N TYR A 150 -3.80 11.16 -8.94
CA TYR A 150 -5.17 10.74 -9.20
C TYR A 150 -6.14 11.13 -8.07
N LYS A 151 -5.94 12.28 -7.42
CA LYS A 151 -6.74 12.75 -6.26
C LYS A 151 -8.25 12.84 -6.50
N ASP A 152 -8.68 13.03 -7.75
CA ASP A 152 -10.11 13.07 -8.14
C ASP A 152 -10.78 11.68 -8.05
N ILE A 153 -9.95 10.63 -8.03
CA ILE A 153 -10.35 9.24 -7.83
C ILE A 153 -10.03 8.84 -6.39
N CYS A 154 -8.82 9.15 -5.93
CA CYS A 154 -8.25 8.78 -4.64
C CYS A 154 -8.33 9.92 -3.61
N HIS A 155 -9.55 10.28 -3.22
CA HIS A 155 -9.78 11.37 -2.27
C HIS A 155 -9.15 11.05 -0.91
N HIS A 156 -8.44 12.04 -0.36
CA HIS A 156 -7.73 11.91 0.91
C HIS A 156 -6.90 10.62 0.93
N GLY A 157 -6.17 10.33 -0.16
CA GLY A 157 -5.26 9.19 -0.23
C GLY A 157 -5.91 7.81 -0.32
N VAL A 158 -7.23 7.68 -0.45
CA VAL A 158 -7.91 6.38 -0.59
C VAL A 158 -8.73 6.34 -1.88
N CYS A 159 -8.43 5.36 -2.74
CA CYS A 159 -9.12 5.14 -4.01
C CYS A 159 -10.45 4.39 -3.80
N SER A 160 -11.50 5.12 -3.47
CA SER A 160 -12.87 4.59 -3.38
C SER A 160 -13.63 4.91 -4.67
N VAL A 161 -13.63 3.98 -5.64
CA VAL A 161 -14.52 4.09 -6.81
C VAL A 161 -15.81 3.33 -6.50
N PHE A 162 -16.89 4.05 -6.19
CA PHE A 162 -18.22 3.48 -6.02
C PHE A 162 -18.89 3.38 -7.39
N GLY A 163 -18.89 2.17 -7.93
CA GLY A 163 -19.48 1.80 -9.21
C GLY A 163 -18.99 0.41 -9.54
N SER A 164 -19.46 -0.63 -8.86
CA SER A 164 -20.64 -1.35 -9.32
C SER A 164 -21.28 -2.27 -8.25
N ARG A 165 -21.01 -2.09 -6.94
CA ARG A 165 -21.43 -3.09 -5.93
C ARG A 165 -21.74 -2.60 -4.51
N LEU A 166 -22.25 -1.38 -4.36
CA LEU A 166 -22.92 -0.98 -3.09
C LEU A 166 -24.26 -0.30 -3.37
N GLU A 167 -25.02 -0.85 -4.31
CA GLU A 167 -26.47 -0.64 -4.33
C GLU A 167 -27.15 -1.87 -3.72
N LYS A 168 -27.78 -1.60 -2.56
CA LYS A 168 -28.67 -2.39 -1.71
C LYS A 168 -28.04 -3.00 -0.45
#